data_AF-A0A7S3U2V6-F1
#
_entry.id   AF-A0A7S3U2V6-F1
#
_cell.length_a   1.000
_cell.length_b   1.000
_cell.length_c   1.000
_cell.angle_alpha   90.00
_cell.angle_beta   90.00
_cell.angle_gamma   90.00
#
_symmetry.space_group_name_H-M   'P 1'
#
loop_
_entity.id
_entity.type
_entity.pdbx_description
1 polymer ?
#
loop_
_entity_poly.entity_id
_entity_poly.type
_entity_poly.pdbx_seq_one_letter_code
_entity_poly.pdbx_strand_id
1 'polypeptide(L)'
;RDLSAIEFFPFLLCNVGTGCSILKVTSETEYERVSGTALGGGTFLGLCRLLTRVHTFREAMDLAEGGDARNVDMLVRDIYGEGEDRSGLKLPGDLTASFFARNIQQGRKKCPADDHDVCKALVVMIAQNLAQIAHLNAQVHGLRRVFFTGNFLRGNELAMRTIVYSMQRMPL
;
A
#
# COMPACT_ATOMS: atom_id res chain seq x y z
N ARG A 1 19.77 23.63 5.37
CA ARG A 1 20.95 22.81 5.01
C ARG A 1 21.00 22.79 3.51
N ASP A 2 22.13 23.21 2.94
CA ASP A 2 22.34 23.26 1.50
C ASP A 2 22.29 21.83 0.93
N LEU A 3 21.33 21.55 0.05
CA LEU A 3 21.13 20.24 -0.58
C LEU A 3 21.99 20.07 -1.84
N SER A 4 22.75 21.09 -2.25
CA SER A 4 23.55 21.10 -3.48
C SER A 4 24.68 20.06 -3.50
N ALA A 5 25.10 19.54 -2.35
CA ALA A 5 26.21 18.58 -2.21
C ALA A 5 25.78 17.11 -2.25
N ILE A 6 24.48 16.81 -2.35
CA ILE A 6 23.97 15.43 -2.53
C ILE A 6 23.43 15.36 -3.95
N GLU A 7 23.98 14.48 -4.80
CA GLU A 7 23.38 14.17 -6.12
C GLU A 7 22.00 13.55 -5.90
N PHE A 8 20.97 14.37 -5.66
CA PHE A 8 19.63 13.96 -5.23
C PHE A 8 18.76 13.47 -6.39
N PHE A 9 19.05 13.94 -7.60
CA PHE A 9 18.39 13.53 -8.84
C PHE A 9 19.12 12.38 -9.52
N PRO A 10 18.43 11.57 -10.35
CA PRO A 10 16.99 11.52 -10.50
C PRO A 10 16.31 10.73 -9.37
N PHE A 11 15.01 10.96 -9.17
CA PHE A 11 14.16 10.18 -8.28
C PHE A 11 12.72 10.11 -8.79
N LEU A 12 11.97 9.14 -8.26
CA LEU A 12 10.53 9.01 -8.47
C LEU A 12 9.79 9.68 -7.31
N LEU A 13 8.79 10.50 -7.61
CA LEU A 13 7.90 11.13 -6.63
C LEU A 13 6.49 10.59 -6.79
N CYS A 14 6.01 9.87 -5.79
CA CYS A 14 4.65 9.35 -5.68
C CYS A 14 3.83 10.29 -4.80
N ASN A 15 3.01 11.15 -5.41
CA ASN A 15 2.13 12.08 -4.70
C ASN A 15 0.75 11.47 -4.48
N VAL A 16 0.45 11.08 -3.24
CA VAL A 16 -0.75 10.34 -2.83
C VAL A 16 -1.80 11.27 -2.24
N GLY A 17 -2.71 11.72 -3.09
CA GLY A 17 -3.91 12.48 -2.73
C GLY A 17 -5.17 11.63 -2.83
N THR A 18 -6.19 12.12 -3.54
CA THR A 18 -7.41 11.34 -3.87
C THR A 18 -7.05 10.07 -4.66
N GLY A 19 -6.23 10.22 -5.71
CA GLY A 19 -5.50 9.14 -6.37
C GLY A 19 -3.99 9.26 -6.08
N CYS A 20 -3.15 8.69 -6.93
CA CYS A 20 -1.70 8.88 -6.88
C CYS A 20 -1.14 9.25 -8.26
N SER A 21 -0.36 10.33 -8.31
CA SER A 21 0.44 10.70 -9.48
C SER A 21 1.90 10.32 -9.25
N ILE A 22 2.54 9.76 -10.28
CA ILE A 22 3.93 9.32 -10.22
C ILE A 22 4.73 10.17 -11.20
N LEU A 23 5.68 10.92 -10.65
CA LEU A 23 6.54 11.84 -11.40
C LEU A 23 7.97 11.32 -11.38
N LYS A 24 8.66 11.36 -12.52
CA LYS A 24 10.12 11.25 -12.56
C LYS A 24 10.68 12.66 -12.53
N VAL A 25 11.53 12.94 -11.56
CA VAL A 25 12.15 14.26 -11.35
C VAL A 25 13.63 14.16 -11.66
N THR A 26 14.10 14.95 -12.62
CA THR A 26 15.48 14.92 -13.14
C THR A 26 16.30 16.13 -12.70
N SER A 27 15.65 17.23 -12.34
CA SER A 27 16.28 18.41 -11.75
C SER A 27 15.27 19.20 -10.90
N GLU A 28 15.69 20.32 -10.33
CA GLU A 28 14.79 21.22 -9.57
C GLU A 28 13.63 21.76 -10.41
N THR A 29 13.82 21.86 -11.73
CA THR A 29 12.85 22.47 -12.65
C THR A 29 12.29 21.49 -13.68
N GLU A 30 12.87 20.28 -13.79
CA GLU A 30 12.47 19.29 -14.78
C GLU A 30 11.85 18.05 -14.13
N TYR A 31 10.61 17.78 -14.51
CA TYR A 31 9.90 16.58 -14.13
C TYR A 31 8.89 16.19 -15.20
N GLU A 32 8.57 14.90 -15.26
CA GLU A 32 7.55 14.34 -16.14
C GLU A 32 6.61 13.41 -15.37
N ARG A 33 5.31 13.45 -15.68
CA ARG A 33 4.35 12.49 -15.12
C ARG A 33 4.44 11.19 -15.92
N VAL A 34 5.07 10.19 -15.32
CA VAL A 34 5.31 8.89 -15.97
C VAL A 34 4.18 7.89 -15.74
N SER A 35 3.43 8.02 -14.64
CA SER A 35 2.36 7.07 -14.30
C SER A 35 1.40 7.64 -13.25
N GLY A 36 0.47 6.80 -12.81
CA GLY A 36 -0.43 7.06 -11.70
C GLY A 36 -1.45 5.95 -11.51
N THR A 37 -2.18 6.03 -10.40
CA THR A 37 -3.29 5.12 -10.09
C THR A 37 -4.47 5.91 -9.51
N ALA A 38 -5.68 5.45 -9.79
CA ALA A 38 -6.88 5.97 -9.15
C ALA A 38 -7.02 5.48 -7.70
N LEU A 39 -6.25 4.45 -7.30
CA LEU A 39 -6.27 3.86 -5.96
C LEU A 39 -5.40 4.68 -5.00
N GLY A 40 -5.98 5.73 -4.44
CA GLY A 40 -5.33 6.62 -3.46
C GLY A 40 -6.14 6.79 -2.17
N GLY A 41 -5.93 7.90 -1.48
CA GLY A 41 -6.64 8.21 -0.23
C GLY A 41 -8.14 8.43 -0.40
N GLY A 42 -8.58 8.82 -1.59
CA GLY A 42 -10.00 8.94 -1.92
C GLY A 42 -10.68 7.57 -2.02
N THR A 43 -10.01 6.60 -2.63
CA THR A 43 -10.47 5.20 -2.68
C THR A 43 -10.51 4.61 -1.29
N PHE A 44 -9.46 4.82 -0.48
CA PHE A 44 -9.42 4.39 0.91
C PHE A 44 -10.64 4.88 1.69
N LEU A 45 -10.85 6.20 1.76
CA LEU A 45 -11.95 6.77 2.55
C LEU A 45 -13.32 6.41 1.97
N GLY A 46 -13.45 6.39 0.64
CA GLY A 46 -14.68 5.99 -0.03
C GLY A 46 -15.09 4.56 0.32
N LEU A 47 -14.14 3.62 0.31
CA LEU A 47 -14.40 2.24 0.70
C LEU A 47 -14.66 2.09 2.20
N CYS A 48 -13.92 2.79 3.07
CA CYS A 48 -14.23 2.81 4.51
C CYS A 48 -15.68 3.20 4.76
N ARG A 49 -16.16 4.27 4.11
CA ARG A 49 -17.55 4.75 4.26
C ARG A 49 -18.61 3.78 3.73
N LEU A 50 -18.26 2.94 2.76
CA LEU A 50 -19.17 1.95 2.18
C LEU A 50 -19.21 0.66 3.00
N LEU A 51 -18.09 0.28 3.61
CA LEU A 51 -17.90 -1.04 4.22
C LEU A 51 -17.93 -1.02 5.75
N THR A 52 -17.81 0.15 6.37
CA THR A 52 -17.75 0.33 7.82
C THR A 52 -18.66 1.48 8.26
N ARG A 53 -18.74 1.74 9.56
CA ARG A 53 -19.49 2.89 10.11
C ARG A 53 -18.71 4.20 10.09
N VAL A 54 -17.48 4.21 9.61
CA VAL A 54 -16.60 5.37 9.60
C VAL A 54 -17.08 6.44 8.64
N HIS A 55 -16.87 7.71 9.00
CA HIS A 55 -17.21 8.86 8.15
C HIS A 55 -16.02 9.77 7.83
N THR A 56 -14.99 9.78 8.68
CA THR A 56 -13.83 10.68 8.52
C THR A 56 -12.54 9.91 8.29
N PHE A 57 -11.58 10.54 7.62
CA PHE A 57 -10.26 9.94 7.41
C PHE A 57 -9.56 9.61 8.72
N ARG A 58 -9.63 10.52 9.70
CA ARG A 58 -9.00 10.34 11.02
C ARG A 58 -9.57 9.15 11.76
N GLU A 59 -10.89 9.05 11.85
CA GLU A 59 -11.56 7.91 12.46
C GLU A 59 -11.16 6.58 11.79
N ALA A 60 -11.06 6.57 10.45
CA ALA A 60 -10.60 5.41 9.71
C ALA A 60 -9.17 4.99 10.10
N MET A 61 -8.27 5.96 10.27
CA MET A 61 -6.90 5.72 10.73
C MET A 61 -6.87 5.19 12.16
N ASP A 62 -7.62 5.83 13.06
CA ASP A 62 -7.67 5.46 14.47
C ASP A 62 -8.17 4.01 14.64
N LEU A 63 -9.21 3.60 13.89
CA LEU A 63 -9.67 2.21 13.90
C LEU A 63 -8.64 1.24 13.31
N ALA A 64 -7.98 1.63 12.21
CA ALA A 64 -6.96 0.81 11.55
C ALA A 64 -5.72 0.57 12.43
N GLU A 65 -5.45 1.34 13.48
CA GLU A 65 -4.34 1.02 14.38
C GLU A 65 -4.57 -0.27 15.17
N GLY A 66 -5.81 -0.49 15.63
CA GLY A 66 -6.20 -1.65 16.43
C GLY A 66 -6.66 -2.89 15.66
N GLY A 67 -6.85 -2.78 14.34
CA GLY A 67 -7.36 -3.88 13.51
C GLY A 67 -6.30 -4.91 13.10
N ASP A 68 -6.77 -6.09 12.72
CA ASP A 68 -5.99 -7.18 12.15
C ASP A 68 -6.49 -7.55 10.75
N ALA A 69 -5.76 -7.08 9.73
CA ALA A 69 -6.08 -7.34 8.32
C ALA A 69 -6.14 -8.85 8.00
N ARG A 70 -5.50 -9.72 8.79
CA ARG A 70 -5.53 -11.17 8.58
C ARG A 70 -6.92 -11.78 8.78
N ASN A 71 -7.84 -11.08 9.44
CA ASN A 71 -9.24 -11.52 9.57
C ASN A 71 -10.02 -11.36 8.26
N VAL A 72 -9.53 -10.52 7.34
CA VAL A 72 -10.21 -10.11 6.10
C VAL A 72 -9.42 -10.58 4.87
N ASP A 73 -8.10 -10.44 4.91
CA ASP A 73 -7.17 -10.74 3.82
C ASP A 73 -6.73 -12.19 3.84
N MET A 74 -6.59 -12.75 2.65
CA MET A 74 -6.02 -14.08 2.44
C MET A 74 -4.52 -13.93 2.19
N LEU A 75 -3.72 -14.70 2.92
CA LEU A 75 -2.27 -14.76 2.80
C LEU A 75 -1.83 -15.97 1.98
N VAL A 76 -0.57 -15.96 1.53
CA VAL A 76 0.01 -17.08 0.77
C VAL A 76 -0.07 -18.39 1.55
N ARG A 77 0.16 -18.37 2.86
CA ARG A 77 0.04 -19.59 3.71
C ARG A 77 -1.37 -20.17 3.76
N ASP A 78 -2.40 -19.37 3.53
CA ASP A 78 -3.79 -19.86 3.50
C ASP A 78 -4.10 -20.66 2.23
N ILE A 79 -3.29 -20.50 1.18
CA ILE A 79 -3.43 -21.20 -0.10
C ILE A 79 -2.53 -22.44 -0.13
N TYR A 80 -1.28 -22.30 0.30
CA TYR A 80 -0.25 -23.36 0.14
C TYR A 80 0.10 -24.09 1.44
N GLY A 81 -0.44 -23.65 2.59
CA GLY A 81 -0.04 -24.13 3.92
C GLY A 81 1.30 -23.55 4.39
N GLU A 82 1.84 -24.11 5.47
CA GLU A 82 3.13 -23.69 6.03
C GLU A 82 4.31 -24.33 5.26
N GLY A 83 5.31 -23.52 4.87
CA GLY A 83 6.54 -23.94 4.19
C GLY A 83 6.87 -23.09 2.96
N GLU A 84 8.11 -22.59 2.87
CA GLU A 84 8.55 -21.62 1.84
C GLU A 84 8.51 -22.16 0.40
N ASP A 85 8.49 -23.48 0.20
CA ASP A 85 8.70 -24.09 -1.12
C ASP A 85 7.45 -24.76 -1.74
N ARG A 86 6.30 -24.71 -1.05
CA ARG A 86 5.08 -25.40 -1.53
C ARG A 86 4.45 -24.75 -2.76
N SER A 87 4.70 -23.46 -2.98
CA SER A 87 4.23 -22.75 -4.18
C SER A 87 5.14 -22.94 -5.38
N GLY A 88 6.38 -23.45 -5.19
CA GLY A 88 7.44 -23.40 -6.20
C GLY A 88 7.94 -22.00 -6.55
N LEU A 89 7.35 -20.95 -5.94
CA LEU A 89 7.60 -19.54 -6.22
C LEU A 89 8.39 -18.84 -5.10
N LYS A 90 8.75 -19.56 -4.02
CA LYS A 90 9.46 -19.03 -2.84
C LYS A 90 8.80 -17.77 -2.25
N LEU A 91 7.47 -17.75 -2.22
CA LEU A 91 6.69 -16.65 -1.66
C LEU A 91 6.60 -16.80 -0.13
N PRO A 92 6.93 -15.77 0.66
CA PRO A 92 6.79 -15.87 2.11
C PRO A 92 5.33 -16.01 2.51
N GLY A 93 5.03 -16.90 3.46
CA GLY A 93 3.67 -17.25 3.84
C GLY A 93 2.86 -16.12 4.47
N ASP A 94 3.52 -15.06 4.95
CA ASP A 94 2.92 -13.85 5.51
C ASP A 94 2.53 -12.79 4.47
N LEU A 95 2.89 -13.00 3.20
CA LEU A 95 2.53 -12.11 2.11
C LEU A 95 1.02 -12.20 1.85
N THR A 96 0.38 -11.04 1.66
CA THR A 96 -1.02 -11.00 1.22
C THR A 96 -1.14 -11.56 -0.20
N ALA A 97 -1.91 -12.64 -0.34
CA ALA A 97 -2.22 -13.23 -1.63
C ALA A 97 -3.44 -12.57 -2.28
N SER A 98 -4.46 -12.23 -1.48
CA SER A 98 -5.64 -11.51 -1.95
C SER A 98 -6.32 -10.72 -0.84
N PHE A 99 -6.48 -9.41 -1.05
CA PHE A 99 -7.21 -8.55 -0.14
C PHE A 99 -8.70 -8.95 -0.08
N PHE A 100 -9.30 -8.90 1.10
CA PHE A 100 -10.73 -9.19 1.36
C PHE A 100 -11.24 -10.60 1.01
N ALA A 101 -10.38 -11.51 0.54
CA ALA A 101 -10.82 -12.80 -0.01
C ALA A 101 -11.22 -13.85 1.04
N ARG A 102 -10.91 -13.65 2.34
CA ARG A 102 -11.42 -14.56 3.38
C ARG A 102 -12.95 -14.54 3.47
N ASN A 103 -13.57 -13.43 3.07
CA ASN A 103 -15.02 -13.30 3.00
C ASN A 103 -15.66 -14.27 1.98
N ILE A 104 -14.89 -14.77 1.00
CA ILE A 104 -15.37 -15.74 0.00
C ILE A 104 -15.28 -17.16 0.56
N GLN A 105 -14.19 -17.48 1.29
CA GLN A 105 -13.96 -18.83 1.85
C GLN A 105 -14.97 -19.23 2.93
N GLN A 106 -15.57 -18.26 3.64
CA GLN A 106 -16.52 -18.54 4.73
C GLN A 106 -17.95 -18.90 4.23
N GLY A 107 -18.19 -18.93 2.92
CA GLY A 107 -19.51 -19.24 2.36
C GLY A 107 -20.57 -18.23 2.82
N ARG A 108 -21.67 -18.70 3.42
CA ARG A 108 -22.75 -17.83 3.95
C ARG A 108 -22.54 -17.41 5.42
N LYS A 109 -21.48 -17.87 6.10
CA LYS A 109 -21.21 -17.44 7.47
C LYS A 109 -20.67 -16.02 7.44
N LYS A 110 -21.24 -15.16 8.27
CA LYS A 110 -20.80 -13.77 8.40
C LYS A 110 -19.33 -13.76 8.81
N CYS A 111 -18.49 -13.05 8.07
CA CYS A 111 -17.11 -12.84 8.44
C CYS A 111 -17.05 -12.21 9.84
N PRO A 112 -16.22 -12.74 10.76
CA PRO A 112 -16.09 -12.17 12.10
C PRO A 112 -15.39 -10.81 12.12
N ALA A 113 -14.85 -10.36 10.97
CA ALA A 113 -14.16 -9.08 10.85
C ALA A 113 -15.05 -7.91 11.27
N ASP A 114 -14.49 -7.04 12.08
CA ASP A 114 -15.11 -5.79 12.50
C ASP A 114 -14.63 -4.59 11.67
N ASP A 115 -15.11 -3.40 12.02
CA ASP A 115 -14.75 -2.17 11.33
C ASP A 115 -13.23 -1.85 11.45
N HIS A 116 -12.57 -2.30 12.53
CA HIS A 116 -11.12 -2.13 12.71
C HIS A 116 -10.34 -2.96 11.70
N ASP A 117 -10.71 -4.24 11.57
CA ASP A 117 -10.08 -5.17 10.63
C ASP A 117 -10.24 -4.71 9.17
N VAL A 118 -11.44 -4.23 8.82
CA VAL A 118 -11.72 -3.69 7.48
C VAL A 118 -10.92 -2.43 7.21
N CYS A 119 -10.86 -1.48 8.16
CA CYS A 119 -10.04 -0.28 8.00
C CYS A 119 -8.56 -0.62 7.87
N LYS A 120 -8.05 -1.58 8.67
CA LYS A 120 -6.68 -2.09 8.56
C LYS A 120 -6.39 -2.64 7.17
N ALA A 121 -7.23 -3.55 6.70
CA ALA A 121 -7.08 -4.20 5.39
C ALA A 121 -7.09 -3.16 4.26
N LEU A 122 -7.97 -2.14 4.33
CA LEU A 122 -8.01 -1.06 3.34
C LEU A 122 -6.73 -0.21 3.33
N VAL A 123 -6.16 0.14 4.49
CA VAL A 123 -4.88 0.88 4.54
C VAL A 123 -3.76 0.04 3.93
N VAL A 124 -3.66 -1.24 4.32
CA VAL A 124 -2.63 -2.16 3.83
C VAL A 124 -2.77 -2.36 2.32
N MET A 125 -3.98 -2.55 1.81
CA MET A 125 -4.25 -2.70 0.37
C MET A 125 -3.76 -1.51 -0.44
N ILE A 126 -4.12 -0.29 -0.03
CA ILE A 126 -3.71 0.92 -0.74
C ILE A 126 -2.20 1.12 -0.65
N ALA A 127 -1.61 0.94 0.54
CA ALA A 127 -0.17 1.08 0.75
C ALA A 127 0.66 0.07 -0.08
N GLN A 128 0.28 -1.22 -0.08
CA GLN A 128 0.97 -2.25 -0.85
C GLN A 128 0.81 -2.04 -2.36
N ASN A 129 -0.37 -1.64 -2.83
CA ASN A 129 -0.59 -1.32 -4.24
C ASN A 129 0.28 -0.13 -4.70
N LEU A 130 0.34 0.94 -3.90
CA LEU A 130 1.20 2.09 -4.18
C LEU A 130 2.68 1.71 -4.23
N ALA A 131 3.15 0.89 -3.28
CA ALA A 131 4.53 0.41 -3.27
C ALA A 131 4.84 -0.41 -4.53
N GLN A 132 3.97 -1.34 -4.93
CA GLN A 132 4.18 -2.17 -6.11
C GLN A 132 4.25 -1.33 -7.40
N ILE A 133 3.32 -0.38 -7.58
CA ILE A 133 3.31 0.48 -8.76
C ILE A 133 4.56 1.37 -8.78
N ALA A 134 4.95 1.94 -7.64
CA ALA A 134 6.14 2.76 -7.53
C ALA A 134 7.42 1.97 -7.83
N HIS A 135 7.51 0.74 -7.32
CA HIS A 135 8.60 -0.19 -7.59
C HIS A 135 8.74 -0.49 -9.09
N LEU A 136 7.65 -0.86 -9.76
CA LEU A 136 7.65 -1.15 -11.19
C LEU A 136 8.05 0.08 -12.03
N ASN A 137 7.56 1.27 -11.68
CA ASN A 137 7.96 2.50 -12.35
C ASN A 137 9.44 2.84 -12.11
N ALA A 138 9.93 2.61 -10.89
CA ALA A 138 11.33 2.81 -10.57
C ALA A 138 12.23 1.87 -11.40
N GLN A 139 11.84 0.60 -11.58
CA GLN A 139 12.55 -0.33 -12.45
C GLN A 139 12.52 0.09 -13.93
N VAL A 140 11.34 0.44 -14.46
CA VAL A 140 11.18 0.90 -15.85
C VAL A 140 12.07 2.11 -16.16
N HIS A 141 12.26 3.00 -15.19
CA HIS A 141 13.06 4.21 -15.35
C HIS A 141 14.50 4.11 -14.79
N GLY A 142 14.92 2.94 -14.30
CA GLY A 142 16.26 2.74 -13.73
C GLY A 142 16.56 3.61 -12.50
N LEU A 143 15.55 3.89 -11.67
CA LEU A 143 15.65 4.77 -10.50
C LEU A 143 15.74 3.96 -9.21
N ARG A 144 16.68 4.32 -8.33
CA ARG A 144 16.82 3.67 -7.01
C ARG A 144 16.07 4.39 -5.89
N ARG A 145 15.66 5.64 -6.13
CA ARG A 145 15.07 6.52 -5.11
C ARG A 145 13.62 6.79 -5.43
N VAL A 146 12.77 6.51 -4.46
CA VAL A 146 11.33 6.73 -4.52
C VAL A 146 10.92 7.49 -3.27
N PHE A 147 10.27 8.64 -3.48
CA PHE A 147 9.71 9.47 -2.42
C PHE A 147 8.19 9.39 -2.47
N PHE A 148 7.58 9.21 -1.31
CA PHE A 148 6.13 9.23 -1.16
C PHE A 148 5.73 10.51 -0.41
N THR A 149 4.72 11.20 -0.92
CA THR A 149 4.16 12.43 -0.33
C THR A 149 2.64 12.43 -0.43
N GLY A 150 1.99 13.47 0.08
CA GLY A 150 0.56 13.69 -0.02
C GLY A 150 -0.22 13.34 1.25
N ASN A 151 -1.48 13.80 1.28
CA ASN A 151 -2.30 13.79 2.49
C ASN A 151 -2.67 12.39 2.99
N PHE A 152 -2.68 11.36 2.14
CA PHE A 152 -2.93 9.98 2.59
C PHE A 152 -1.92 9.49 3.64
N LEU A 153 -0.69 10.01 3.57
CA LEU A 153 0.42 9.61 4.44
C LEU A 153 0.53 10.49 5.69
N ARG A 154 -0.18 11.61 5.73
CA ARG A 154 -0.11 12.57 6.83
C ARG A 154 -0.70 11.95 8.10
N GLY A 155 0.16 11.70 9.09
CA GLY A 155 -0.24 11.05 10.35
C GLY A 155 -0.61 9.57 10.19
N ASN A 156 -0.30 8.96 9.03
CA ASN A 156 -0.61 7.56 8.74
C ASN A 156 0.67 6.73 8.78
N GLU A 157 1.19 6.50 9.98
CA GLU A 157 2.40 5.70 10.18
C GLU A 157 2.24 4.27 9.69
N LEU A 158 1.03 3.71 9.78
CA LEU A 158 0.72 2.38 9.28
C LEU A 158 0.98 2.27 7.77
N ALA A 159 0.46 3.21 6.97
CA ALA A 159 0.71 3.20 5.52
C ALA A 159 2.19 3.41 5.21
N MET A 160 2.86 4.34 5.89
CA MET A 160 4.30 4.59 5.68
C MET A 160 5.14 3.34 5.97
N ARG A 161 4.92 2.68 7.10
CA ARG A 161 5.61 1.43 7.47
C ARG A 161 5.30 0.32 6.46
N THR A 162 4.05 0.20 6.03
CA THR A 162 3.64 -0.80 5.04
C THR A 162 4.29 -0.58 3.68
N ILE A 163 4.38 0.67 3.21
CA ILE A 163 5.07 1.03 1.97
C ILE A 163 6.56 0.66 2.08
N VAL A 164 7.24 1.10 3.15
CA VAL A 164 8.67 0.81 3.35
C VAL A 164 8.92 -0.69 3.37
N TYR A 165 8.14 -1.43 4.14
CA TYR A 165 8.25 -2.89 4.23
C TYR A 165 8.05 -3.57 2.87
N SER A 166 7.06 -3.11 2.10
CA SER A 166 6.78 -3.66 0.76
C SER A 166 7.90 -3.35 -0.22
N MET A 167 8.40 -2.11 -0.23
CA MET A 167 9.53 -1.70 -1.08
C MET A 167 10.81 -2.49 -0.77
N GLN A 168 11.09 -2.79 0.51
CA GLN A 168 12.25 -3.59 0.91
C GLN A 168 12.20 -5.05 0.45
N ARG A 169 11.00 -5.59 0.22
CA ARG A 169 10.78 -6.97 -0.25
C ARG A 169 10.80 -7.09 -1.77
N MET A 170 10.89 -5.98 -2.50
CA MET A 170 10.94 -5.96 -3.97
C MET A 170 12.31 -5.42 -4.43
N PRO A 171 13.18 -6.25 -5.03
CA PRO A 171 14.53 -5.82 -5.43
C PRO A 171 14.48 -4.89 -6.64
N LEU A 172 14.97 -3.64 -6.48
CA LEU A 172 15.11 -2.66 -7.56
C LEU A 172 16.28 -2.99 -8.48
#